data_AF-A0ABD2BDA3-F1
#
_entry.id   AF-A0ABD2BDA3-F1
#
_cell.length_a   1.000
_cell.length_b   1.000
_cell.length_c   1.000
_cell.angle_alpha   90.00
_cell.angle_beta   90.00
_cell.angle_gamma   90.00
#
_symmetry.space_group_name_H-M   'P 1'
#
loop_
_entity.id
_entity.type
_entity.pdbx_description
1 polymer ?
#
loop_
_entity_poly.entity_id
_entity_poly.type
_entity_poly.pdbx_seq_one_letter_code
_entity_poly.pdbx_strand_id
1 'polypeptide(L)'
;MMFENGINDTEENENNFNWPKRRRRNIFSTLDSESESVENDAENTNCNITWISENFMPQIHIFSTRNSGIKKKLPRSSSILDYFELFFSEELVQYIADETNNYRAQKSNDSRRTLLFFALSLLMTRNKKLTIQEYWLKDKYLRSNIFAEIMTKDRYLSLLSTIHFTHDSGHTDDRLVKIRDVVNMFRKSFNDAFHPFQDLCIDESLMLYKGRLSFRQYIPSKRNRFGIKSFMLCDCKTGCVQDVIVYCGRSTTIESAARGIGKSGAIVLSLLRPFLGNGHTIYLNNFYSSPGLFNLLHNNSINACGTVSKRRQGMPKFEKHLKKGEVCFGSSNSLLAMKWLDKKEVYKLQLCIRQILQPCLDVEDYRVLLSLYVLLIT
;
A
#
# COMPACT_ATOMS: atom_id res chain seq x y z
N MET A 1 -5.02 -43.71 -41.38
CA MET A 1 -6.45 -43.70 -41.74
C MET A 1 -7.05 -42.43 -41.18
N MET A 2 -7.43 -41.52 -42.07
CA MET A 2 -8.24 -40.34 -41.77
C MET A 2 -9.64 -40.79 -41.36
N PHE A 3 -10.23 -40.11 -40.37
CA PHE A 3 -11.65 -39.75 -40.39
C PHE A 3 -11.80 -38.46 -39.59
N GLU A 4 -12.00 -37.36 -40.33
CA GLU A 4 -12.77 -36.21 -39.87
C GLU A 4 -14.23 -36.65 -39.70
N ASN A 5 -14.90 -36.11 -38.69
CA ASN A 5 -16.30 -35.66 -38.77
C ASN A 5 -16.61 -34.88 -37.49
N GLY A 6 -16.93 -33.59 -37.65
CA GLY A 6 -17.51 -32.77 -36.61
C GLY A 6 -18.95 -33.16 -36.32
N ILE A 7 -19.47 -32.73 -35.17
CA ILE A 7 -20.88 -32.42 -34.91
C ILE A 7 -20.94 -31.52 -33.66
N ASN A 8 -21.45 -30.32 -33.92
CA ASN A 8 -22.37 -29.47 -33.14
C ASN A 8 -22.21 -29.28 -31.64
N ASP A 9 -21.91 -28.03 -31.30
CA ASP A 9 -22.37 -27.34 -30.10
C ASP A 9 -23.89 -27.43 -29.98
N THR A 10 -24.38 -28.04 -28.91
CA THR A 10 -25.76 -27.88 -28.44
C THR A 10 -25.76 -27.11 -27.13
N GLU A 11 -26.24 -25.88 -27.22
CA GLU A 11 -26.72 -25.06 -26.12
C GLU A 11 -27.87 -25.79 -25.41
N GLU A 12 -27.73 -26.02 -24.10
CA GLU A 12 -28.88 -26.21 -23.21
C GLU A 12 -29.05 -24.95 -22.35
N ASN A 13 -30.00 -24.13 -22.79
CA ASN A 13 -30.71 -23.18 -21.94
C ASN A 13 -31.65 -23.97 -21.01
N GLU A 14 -31.64 -23.65 -19.72
CA GLU A 14 -32.79 -23.08 -19.00
C GLU A 14 -32.54 -23.10 -17.48
N ASN A 15 -32.42 -21.90 -16.90
CA ASN A 15 -33.05 -21.63 -15.61
C ASN A 15 -33.42 -20.15 -15.55
N ASN A 16 -34.70 -19.93 -15.82
CA ASN A 16 -35.37 -18.68 -16.03
C ASN A 16 -35.71 -18.05 -14.67
N PHE A 17 -34.89 -17.10 -14.19
CA PHE A 17 -35.26 -16.23 -13.07
C PHE A 17 -35.36 -14.78 -13.55
N ASN A 18 -36.60 -14.32 -13.67
CA ASN A 18 -36.98 -13.03 -14.21
C ASN A 18 -36.74 -11.93 -13.15
N TRP A 19 -35.65 -11.18 -13.26
CA TRP A 19 -35.39 -9.99 -12.44
C TRP A 19 -36.04 -8.75 -13.06
N PRO A 20 -36.70 -7.85 -12.29
CA PRO A 20 -37.28 -6.63 -12.85
C PRO A 20 -36.21 -5.75 -13.50
N LYS A 21 -36.45 -5.33 -14.75
CA LYS A 21 -35.62 -4.36 -15.49
C LYS A 21 -35.52 -3.04 -14.72
N ARG A 22 -34.47 -2.86 -13.91
CA ARG A 22 -34.11 -1.56 -13.30
C ARG A 22 -33.03 -0.87 -14.14
N ARG A 23 -33.40 0.32 -14.63
CA ARG A 23 -32.63 1.36 -15.36
C ARG A 23 -31.11 1.13 -15.44
N ARG A 24 -30.61 0.87 -16.66
CA ARG A 24 -29.20 1.09 -17.03
C ARG A 24 -28.84 2.55 -16.74
N ARG A 25 -27.95 2.80 -15.77
CA ARG A 25 -27.19 4.06 -15.73
C ARG A 25 -25.98 3.89 -16.64
N ASN A 26 -25.89 4.76 -17.64
CA ASN A 26 -24.79 4.81 -18.59
C ASN A 26 -23.46 4.96 -17.83
N ILE A 27 -22.57 3.98 -18.00
CA ILE A 27 -21.17 4.08 -17.60
C ILE A 27 -20.48 4.80 -18.76
N PHE A 28 -20.25 6.10 -18.57
CA PHE A 28 -19.51 6.91 -19.52
C PHE A 28 -18.03 6.49 -19.49
N SER A 29 -17.50 6.17 -20.67
CA SER A 29 -16.09 5.89 -20.90
C SER A 29 -15.29 7.18 -20.91
N THR A 30 -14.24 7.27 -20.10
CA THR A 30 -13.16 8.23 -20.30
C THR A 30 -11.82 7.52 -20.19
N LEU A 31 -11.14 7.44 -21.33
CA LEU A 31 -9.70 7.23 -21.43
C LEU A 31 -9.04 8.49 -20.88
N ASP A 32 -8.56 8.40 -19.64
CA ASP A 32 -7.52 9.23 -18.97
C ASP A 32 -7.74 9.16 -17.45
N SER A 33 -7.40 8.04 -16.83
CA SER A 33 -7.53 7.84 -15.39
C SER A 33 -6.19 7.99 -14.66
N GLU A 34 -5.65 9.21 -14.67
CA GLU A 34 -4.74 9.74 -13.63
C GLU A 34 -5.29 11.01 -12.96
N SER A 35 -6.60 11.23 -13.01
CA SER A 35 -7.25 12.26 -12.20
C SER A 35 -8.58 11.74 -11.67
N GLU A 36 -8.55 11.07 -10.53
CA GLU A 36 -9.68 11.21 -9.61
C GLU A 36 -9.68 12.68 -9.18
N SER A 37 -10.65 13.43 -9.70
CA SER A 37 -10.99 14.77 -9.24
C SER A 37 -11.44 14.67 -7.79
N VAL A 38 -10.49 14.77 -6.87
CA VAL A 38 -10.80 15.14 -5.50
C VAL A 38 -11.37 16.55 -5.58
N GLU A 39 -12.67 16.69 -5.30
CA GLU A 39 -13.29 18.00 -5.07
C GLU A 39 -12.40 18.80 -4.11
N ASN A 40 -11.81 19.86 -4.64
CA ASN A 40 -10.96 20.81 -3.92
C ASN A 40 -11.87 21.73 -3.10
N ASP A 41 -12.40 21.23 -1.99
CA ASP A 41 -12.91 22.10 -0.93
C ASP A 41 -11.74 22.57 -0.05
N ALA A 42 -10.75 23.20 -0.67
CA ALA A 42 -9.65 23.84 0.04
C ALA A 42 -9.98 25.33 0.18
N GLU A 43 -10.15 25.79 1.42
CA GLU A 43 -10.00 27.21 1.75
C GLU A 43 -8.64 27.68 1.20
N ASN A 44 -8.73 28.72 0.39
CA ASN A 44 -7.70 29.23 -0.50
C ASN A 44 -6.55 29.86 0.30
N THR A 45 -5.63 29.04 0.80
CA THR A 45 -4.35 29.53 1.32
C THR A 45 -3.39 29.63 0.15
N ASN A 46 -3.32 30.82 -0.43
CA ASN A 46 -2.38 31.16 -1.49
C ASN A 46 -0.94 30.97 -0.98
N CYS A 47 -0.34 29.81 -1.21
CA CYS A 47 1.10 29.63 -1.10
C CYS A 47 1.75 30.39 -2.28
N ASN A 48 1.96 31.70 -2.12
CA ASN A 48 2.73 32.51 -3.05
C ASN A 48 4.21 32.13 -2.93
N ILE A 49 4.58 31.03 -3.60
CA ILE A 49 5.97 30.59 -3.70
C ILE A 49 6.61 31.37 -4.84
N THR A 50 7.66 32.13 -4.52
CA THR A 50 8.48 32.82 -5.52
C THR A 50 9.60 31.88 -5.96
N TRP A 51 9.74 31.74 -7.28
CA TRP A 51 10.74 30.88 -7.90
C TRP A 51 11.81 31.72 -8.59
N ILE A 52 13.07 31.43 -8.33
CA ILE A 52 14.26 32.06 -8.91
C ILE A 52 15.09 31.02 -9.66
N SER A 53 15.90 31.46 -10.62
CA SER A 53 16.78 30.58 -11.41
C SER A 53 18.22 30.66 -10.91
N GLU A 54 18.41 30.58 -9.60
CA GLU A 54 19.72 30.69 -8.94
C GLU A 54 20.14 29.36 -8.30
N ASN A 55 21.43 29.26 -7.98
CA ASN A 55 22.02 28.10 -7.32
C ASN A 55 21.33 27.86 -5.97
N PHE A 56 20.66 26.72 -5.84
CA PHE A 56 19.98 26.31 -4.63
C PHE A 56 20.94 25.61 -3.67
N MET A 57 21.10 26.13 -2.45
CA MET A 57 21.78 25.43 -1.38
C MET A 57 20.74 24.79 -0.45
N PRO A 58 20.54 23.46 -0.50
CA PRO A 58 19.53 22.79 0.30
C PRO A 58 19.90 22.79 1.78
N GLN A 59 18.93 23.10 2.65
CA GLN A 59 19.02 22.78 4.06
C GLN A 59 18.56 21.33 4.28
N ILE A 60 19.50 20.43 4.53
CA ILE A 60 19.22 18.99 4.72
C ILE A 60 19.04 18.70 6.20
N HIS A 61 17.93 18.07 6.59
CA HIS A 61 17.75 17.56 7.94
C HIS A 61 18.52 16.25 8.10
N ILE A 62 19.37 16.16 9.12
CA ILE A 62 20.25 14.99 9.32
C ILE A 62 19.46 13.87 10.00
N PHE A 63 19.54 12.67 9.43
CA PHE A 63 18.98 11.45 10.00
C PHE A 63 19.99 10.72 10.91
N SER A 64 19.53 10.16 12.02
CA SER A 64 20.35 9.31 12.90
C SER A 64 20.07 7.84 12.66
N THR A 65 21.07 7.09 12.21
CA THR A 65 20.96 5.64 11.93
C THR A 65 21.04 4.75 13.17
N ARG A 66 21.30 5.32 14.36
CA ARG A 66 21.64 4.56 15.58
C ARG A 66 20.58 3.55 16.01
N ASN A 67 19.31 3.85 15.76
CA ASN A 67 18.17 3.07 16.24
C ASN A 67 17.45 2.32 15.12
N SER A 68 17.94 2.36 13.87
CA SER A 68 17.29 1.69 12.74
C SER A 68 17.46 0.17 12.80
N GLY A 69 16.45 -0.55 12.33
CA GLY A 69 16.39 -2.00 12.30
C GLY A 69 15.45 -2.58 13.35
N ILE A 70 15.64 -3.87 13.65
CA ILE A 70 14.83 -4.58 14.65
C ILE A 70 15.11 -3.99 16.04
N LYS A 71 14.07 -3.52 16.71
CA LYS A 71 14.17 -2.89 18.04
C LYS A 71 14.50 -3.91 19.14
N LYS A 72 13.90 -5.12 19.06
CA LYS A 72 14.14 -6.19 20.03
C LYS A 72 15.47 -6.89 19.74
N LYS A 73 16.36 -6.94 20.73
CA LYS A 73 17.62 -7.69 20.63
C LYS A 73 17.32 -9.18 20.79
N LEU A 74 17.24 -9.88 19.67
CA LEU A 74 17.15 -11.34 19.65
C LEU A 74 18.55 -11.98 19.73
N PRO A 75 18.72 -13.09 20.47
CA PRO A 75 19.96 -13.87 20.46
C PRO A 75 20.34 -14.34 19.05
N ARG A 76 21.63 -14.58 18.81
CA ARG A 76 22.08 -15.17 17.52
C ARG A 76 21.54 -16.58 17.27
N SER A 77 21.12 -17.27 18.33
CA SER A 77 20.49 -18.59 18.26
C SER A 77 18.99 -18.52 17.95
N SER A 78 18.42 -17.33 17.74
CA SER A 78 17.00 -17.19 17.49
C SER A 78 16.57 -17.86 16.19
N SER A 79 15.42 -18.53 16.26
CA SER A 79 14.82 -19.21 15.13
C SER A 79 14.07 -18.21 14.22
N ILE A 80 13.75 -18.62 13.00
CA ILE A 80 12.90 -17.82 12.10
C ILE A 80 11.53 -17.52 12.73
N LEU A 81 11.01 -18.45 13.55
CA LEU A 81 9.76 -18.27 14.28
C LEU A 81 9.86 -17.11 15.28
N ASP A 82 10.98 -16.98 15.99
CA ASP A 82 11.19 -15.91 16.97
C ASP A 82 11.12 -14.53 16.30
N TYR A 83 11.60 -14.41 15.06
CA TYR A 83 11.50 -13.19 14.26
C TYR A 83 10.06 -12.95 13.76
N PHE A 84 9.36 -14.01 13.35
CA PHE A 84 7.96 -13.92 12.91
C PHE A 84 7.05 -13.45 14.05
N GLU A 85 7.25 -13.97 15.26
CA GLU A 85 6.47 -13.63 16.46
C GLU A 85 6.68 -12.19 16.94
N LEU A 86 7.69 -11.47 16.44
CA LEU A 86 7.79 -10.01 16.65
C LEU A 86 6.64 -9.25 15.99
N PHE A 87 6.21 -9.71 14.81
CA PHE A 87 5.18 -9.07 14.00
C PHE A 87 3.81 -9.72 14.21
N PHE A 88 3.80 -11.02 14.43
CA PHE A 88 2.61 -11.83 14.66
C PHE A 88 2.62 -12.30 16.12
N SER A 89 2.40 -11.36 17.04
CA SER A 89 2.57 -11.61 18.47
C SER A 89 1.60 -12.65 19.01
N GLU A 90 2.00 -13.35 20.08
CA GLU A 90 1.14 -14.30 20.78
C GLU A 90 -0.17 -13.63 21.25
N GLU A 91 -0.10 -12.39 21.72
CA GLU A 91 -1.26 -11.55 22.08
C GLU A 91 -2.27 -11.44 20.93
N LEU A 92 -1.79 -11.16 19.72
CA LEU A 92 -2.62 -11.08 18.51
C LEU A 92 -3.25 -12.43 18.17
N VAL A 93 -2.48 -13.51 18.19
CA VAL A 93 -3.01 -14.84 17.86
C VAL A 93 -4.05 -15.29 18.87
N GLN A 94 -3.79 -15.04 20.15
CA GLN A 94 -4.71 -15.35 21.24
C GLN A 94 -6.01 -14.56 21.09
N TYR A 95 -5.93 -13.26 20.81
CA TYR A 95 -7.10 -12.43 20.53
C TYR A 95 -7.94 -12.99 19.37
N ILE A 96 -7.33 -13.34 18.24
CA ILE A 96 -8.03 -13.94 17.09
C ILE A 96 -8.69 -15.28 17.47
N ALA A 97 -8.00 -16.10 18.27
CA ALA A 97 -8.54 -17.38 18.73
C ALA A 97 -9.79 -17.19 19.61
N ASP A 98 -9.73 -16.24 20.54
CA ASP A 98 -10.83 -15.91 21.45
C ASP A 98 -12.02 -15.36 20.68
N GLU A 99 -11.80 -14.42 19.76
CA GLU A 99 -12.89 -13.87 18.93
C GLU A 99 -13.53 -14.92 18.02
N THR A 100 -12.73 -15.82 17.47
CA THR A 100 -13.23 -16.94 16.65
C THR A 100 -14.06 -17.91 17.51
N ASN A 101 -13.64 -18.20 18.74
CA ASN A 101 -14.40 -19.06 19.67
C ASN A 101 -15.72 -18.41 20.11
N ASN A 102 -15.68 -17.11 20.41
CA ASN A 102 -16.84 -16.33 20.80
C ASN A 102 -17.90 -16.32 19.69
N TYR A 103 -17.48 -16.07 18.45
CA TYR A 103 -18.37 -16.08 17.29
C TYR A 103 -19.12 -17.41 17.09
N ARG A 104 -18.46 -18.54 17.38
CA ARG A 104 -19.06 -19.88 17.28
C ARG A 104 -19.77 -20.35 18.55
N ALA A 105 -19.69 -19.60 19.65
CA ALA A 105 -20.07 -20.05 21.00
C ALA A 105 -19.47 -21.43 21.36
N GLN A 106 -18.22 -21.69 20.92
CA GLN A 106 -17.53 -22.96 21.12
C GLN A 106 -16.07 -22.70 21.52
N LYS A 107 -15.65 -23.17 22.71
CA LYS A 107 -14.26 -23.12 23.17
C LYS A 107 -13.42 -24.26 22.57
N SER A 108 -13.23 -24.26 21.25
CA SER A 108 -12.47 -25.34 20.59
C SER A 108 -11.10 -24.92 20.05
N ASN A 109 -10.88 -23.63 19.78
CA ASN A 109 -9.61 -23.12 19.25
C ASN A 109 -8.73 -22.60 20.37
N ASP A 110 -7.47 -23.02 20.38
CA ASP A 110 -6.42 -22.35 21.14
C ASP A 110 -5.58 -21.49 20.18
N SER A 111 -4.73 -20.63 20.74
CA SER A 111 -3.79 -19.81 19.97
C SER A 111 -2.91 -20.66 19.06
N ARG A 112 -2.45 -21.83 19.53
CA ARG A 112 -1.62 -22.75 18.74
C ARG A 112 -2.32 -23.23 17.47
N ARG A 113 -3.58 -23.68 17.54
CA ARG A 113 -4.35 -24.13 16.38
C ARG A 113 -4.61 -22.99 15.40
N THR A 114 -4.90 -21.80 15.91
CA THR A 114 -5.05 -20.59 15.10
C THR A 114 -3.75 -20.25 14.37
N LEU A 115 -2.59 -20.34 15.05
CA LEU A 115 -1.29 -20.15 14.43
C LEU A 115 -1.00 -21.20 13.35
N LEU A 116 -1.30 -22.48 13.59
CA LEU A 116 -1.12 -23.54 12.60
C LEU A 116 -2.02 -23.36 11.37
N PHE A 117 -3.24 -22.85 11.56
CA PHE A 117 -4.12 -22.47 10.45
C PHE A 117 -3.51 -21.37 9.57
N PHE A 118 -2.94 -20.33 10.19
CA PHE A 118 -2.23 -19.28 9.45
C PHE A 118 -0.95 -19.81 8.79
N ALA A 119 -0.18 -20.66 9.47
CA ALA A 119 1.02 -21.28 8.92
C ALA A 119 0.71 -22.13 7.68
N LEU A 120 -0.38 -22.91 7.70
CA LEU A 120 -0.87 -23.63 6.52
C LEU A 120 -1.30 -22.66 5.42
N SER A 121 -2.07 -21.62 5.75
CA SER A 121 -2.50 -20.60 4.77
C SER A 121 -1.30 -19.94 4.08
N LEU A 122 -0.24 -19.63 4.83
CA LEU A 122 1.02 -19.11 4.29
C LEU A 122 1.72 -20.15 3.41
N LEU A 123 1.80 -21.41 3.83
CA LEU A 123 2.39 -22.49 3.05
C LEU A 123 1.66 -22.72 1.72
N MET A 124 0.33 -22.54 1.67
CA MET A 124 -0.47 -22.62 0.43
C MET A 124 -0.09 -21.54 -0.58
N THR A 125 0.42 -20.38 -0.15
CA THR A 125 0.91 -19.36 -1.08
C THR A 125 2.16 -19.82 -1.83
N ARG A 126 2.99 -20.66 -1.18
CA ARG A 126 4.21 -21.22 -1.77
C ARG A 126 3.95 -22.51 -2.53
N ASN A 127 3.12 -23.41 -1.99
CA ASN A 127 2.75 -24.69 -2.60
C ASN A 127 1.33 -24.62 -3.17
N LYS A 128 1.15 -23.83 -4.23
CA LYS A 128 -0.19 -23.53 -4.75
C LYS A 128 -0.79 -24.73 -5.50
N LYS A 129 -1.93 -25.22 -5.03
CA LYS A 129 -2.79 -26.21 -5.72
C LYS A 129 -3.94 -25.53 -6.48
N LEU A 130 -4.60 -26.25 -7.39
CA LEU A 130 -5.69 -25.69 -8.20
C LEU A 130 -6.95 -25.48 -7.37
N THR A 131 -7.22 -26.40 -6.44
CA THR A 131 -8.36 -26.35 -5.53
C THR A 131 -7.93 -26.47 -4.08
N ILE A 132 -8.77 -26.01 -3.14
CA ILE A 132 -8.49 -26.12 -1.71
C ILE A 132 -8.51 -27.59 -1.23
N GLN A 133 -9.24 -28.46 -1.91
CA GLN A 133 -9.35 -29.88 -1.56
C GLN A 133 -8.07 -30.65 -1.91
N GLU A 134 -7.35 -30.24 -2.95
CA GLU A 134 -6.13 -30.88 -3.43
C GLU A 134 -5.00 -30.95 -2.39
N TYR A 135 -4.98 -30.02 -1.44
CA TYR A 135 -4.00 -30.02 -0.34
C TYR A 135 -4.08 -31.26 0.56
N TRP A 136 -5.23 -31.94 0.58
CA TRP A 136 -5.45 -33.16 1.38
C TRP A 136 -5.70 -34.41 0.53
N LEU A 137 -5.38 -34.38 -0.76
CA LEU A 137 -5.48 -35.58 -1.60
C LEU A 137 -4.45 -36.64 -1.20
N LYS A 138 -4.88 -37.90 -1.30
CA LYS A 138 -4.04 -39.08 -1.11
C LYS A 138 -3.44 -39.62 -2.41
N ASP A 139 -3.81 -39.03 -3.55
CA ASP A 139 -3.31 -39.41 -4.87
C ASP A 139 -1.78 -39.31 -4.94
N LYS A 140 -1.12 -40.36 -5.46
CA LYS A 140 0.34 -40.48 -5.43
C LYS A 140 1.06 -39.33 -6.13
N TYR A 141 0.47 -38.75 -7.18
CA TYR A 141 1.08 -37.68 -7.97
C TYR A 141 0.85 -36.29 -7.38
N LEU A 142 -0.25 -36.11 -6.63
CA LEU A 142 -0.65 -34.80 -6.09
C LEU A 142 -0.42 -34.63 -4.58
N ARG A 143 -0.17 -35.73 -3.85
CA ARG A 143 -0.10 -35.77 -2.39
C ARG A 143 0.98 -34.85 -1.82
N SER A 144 0.58 -34.00 -0.87
CA SER A 144 1.46 -33.19 -0.02
C SER A 144 1.16 -33.49 1.45
N ASN A 145 1.91 -34.41 2.07
CA ASN A 145 1.61 -34.90 3.42
C ASN A 145 1.53 -33.80 4.48
N ILE A 146 2.39 -32.79 4.38
CA ILE A 146 2.56 -31.72 5.36
C ILE A 146 1.24 -31.05 5.78
N PHE A 147 0.29 -30.90 4.86
CA PHE A 147 -1.02 -30.29 5.16
C PHE A 147 -1.86 -31.19 6.07
N ALA A 148 -1.96 -32.48 5.73
CA ALA A 148 -2.74 -33.46 6.48
C ALA A 148 -2.09 -33.83 7.83
N GLU A 149 -0.76 -33.74 7.92
CA GLU A 149 0.00 -33.94 9.17
C GLU A 149 -0.24 -32.81 10.17
N ILE A 150 -0.38 -31.57 9.71
CA ILE A 150 -0.57 -30.40 10.57
C ILE A 150 -2.04 -30.21 10.98
N MET A 151 -2.98 -30.32 10.03
CA MET A 151 -4.40 -30.08 10.31
C MET A 151 -5.28 -30.87 9.33
N THR A 152 -6.39 -31.43 9.81
CA THR A 152 -7.34 -32.10 8.92
C THR A 152 -8.04 -31.09 8.00
N LYS A 153 -8.42 -31.53 6.79
CA LYS A 153 -9.18 -30.73 5.81
C LYS A 153 -10.41 -30.08 6.44
N ASP A 154 -11.22 -30.87 7.14
CA ASP A 154 -12.49 -30.41 7.70
C ASP A 154 -12.27 -29.37 8.79
N ARG A 155 -11.20 -29.51 9.58
CA ARG A 155 -10.83 -28.50 10.57
C ARG A 155 -10.35 -27.20 9.91
N TYR A 156 -9.50 -27.28 8.89
CA TYR A 156 -9.05 -26.10 8.16
C TYR A 156 -10.23 -25.34 7.52
N LEU A 157 -11.13 -26.06 6.85
CA LEU A 157 -12.32 -25.47 6.24
C LEU A 157 -13.29 -24.89 7.27
N SER A 158 -13.45 -25.57 8.41
CA SER A 158 -14.21 -25.05 9.55
C SER A 158 -13.65 -23.71 10.00
N LEU A 159 -12.34 -23.63 10.29
CA LEU A 159 -11.67 -22.38 10.68
C LEU A 159 -11.78 -21.30 9.62
N LEU A 160 -11.55 -21.63 8.35
CA LEU A 160 -11.66 -20.70 7.23
C LEU A 160 -13.06 -20.06 7.16
N SER A 161 -14.11 -20.82 7.47
CA SER A 161 -15.49 -20.33 7.46
C SER A 161 -15.89 -19.54 8.70
N THR A 162 -15.14 -19.65 9.81
CA THR A 162 -15.54 -19.11 11.12
C THR A 162 -14.60 -18.07 11.70
N ILE A 163 -13.43 -17.87 11.10
CA ILE A 163 -12.44 -16.94 11.62
C ILE A 163 -13.06 -15.56 11.82
N HIS A 164 -12.84 -15.01 13.02
CA HIS A 164 -13.46 -13.78 13.46
C HIS A 164 -12.44 -12.89 14.18
N PHE A 165 -12.68 -11.58 14.13
CA PHE A 165 -11.68 -10.56 14.51
C PHE A 165 -12.25 -9.46 15.40
N THR A 166 -13.49 -9.56 15.84
CA THR A 166 -14.12 -8.58 16.74
C THR A 166 -15.27 -9.24 17.49
N HIS A 167 -15.52 -8.85 18.74
CA HIS A 167 -16.61 -9.43 19.53
C HIS A 167 -17.95 -8.74 19.26
N ASP A 168 -17.90 -7.41 19.12
CA ASP A 168 -19.08 -6.57 19.06
C ASP A 168 -18.85 -5.40 18.10
N SER A 169 -19.42 -5.50 16.90
CA SER A 169 -19.27 -4.45 15.91
C SER A 169 -20.19 -3.25 16.12
N GLY A 170 -21.14 -3.34 17.08
CA GLY A 170 -22.15 -2.32 17.33
C GLY A 170 -22.81 -1.74 16.07
N HIS A 171 -23.48 -0.60 16.22
CA HIS A 171 -23.77 0.28 15.09
C HIS A 171 -22.71 1.37 15.07
N THR A 172 -21.71 1.21 14.20
CA THR A 172 -20.66 2.21 13.99
C THR A 172 -20.62 2.65 12.53
N ASP A 173 -20.25 3.90 12.29
CA ASP A 173 -19.96 4.40 10.94
C ASP A 173 -18.58 3.92 10.41
N ASP A 174 -17.81 3.23 11.27
CA ASP A 174 -16.52 2.66 10.91
C ASP A 174 -16.69 1.41 10.04
N ARG A 175 -16.43 1.57 8.75
CA ARG A 175 -16.51 0.47 7.77
C ARG A 175 -15.48 -0.65 8.03
N LEU A 176 -14.46 -0.41 8.86
CA LEU A 176 -13.44 -1.39 9.23
C LEU A 176 -13.67 -2.00 10.61
N VAL A 177 -14.78 -1.70 11.29
CA VAL A 177 -15.03 -2.16 12.66
C VAL A 177 -14.75 -3.66 12.86
N LYS A 178 -15.08 -4.48 11.86
CA LYS A 178 -14.87 -5.94 11.90
C LYS A 178 -13.42 -6.40 11.92
N ILE A 179 -12.47 -5.53 11.57
CA ILE A 179 -11.04 -5.84 11.54
C ILE A 179 -10.20 -4.80 12.28
N ARG A 180 -10.84 -3.78 12.89
CA ARG A 180 -10.18 -2.60 13.43
C ARG A 180 -9.17 -2.97 14.50
N ASP A 181 -9.57 -3.82 15.43
CA ASP A 181 -8.75 -4.25 16.56
C ASP A 181 -7.51 -5.00 16.07
N VAL A 182 -7.70 -5.99 15.20
CA VAL A 182 -6.60 -6.75 14.57
C VAL A 182 -5.66 -5.83 13.78
N VAL A 183 -6.18 -4.88 12.99
CA VAL A 183 -5.33 -3.92 12.25
C VAL A 183 -4.53 -3.05 13.22
N ASN A 184 -5.13 -2.57 14.31
CA ASN A 184 -4.43 -1.76 15.31
C ASN A 184 -3.36 -2.57 16.04
N MET A 185 -3.65 -3.83 16.39
CA MET A 185 -2.67 -4.75 16.98
C MET A 185 -1.50 -5.00 16.03
N PHE A 186 -1.75 -5.23 14.73
CA PHE A 186 -0.68 -5.34 13.74
C PHE A 186 0.16 -4.06 13.65
N ARG A 187 -0.47 -2.89 13.55
CA ARG A 187 0.26 -1.60 13.51
C ARG A 187 1.16 -1.43 14.73
N LYS A 188 0.66 -1.79 15.92
CA LYS A 188 1.44 -1.80 17.16
C LYS A 188 2.61 -2.78 17.08
N SER A 189 2.38 -4.05 16.70
CA SER A 189 3.44 -5.06 16.59
C SER A 189 4.55 -4.65 15.62
N PHE A 190 4.20 -4.12 14.45
CA PHE A 190 5.19 -3.64 13.48
C PHE A 190 6.00 -2.46 14.03
N ASN A 191 5.33 -1.50 14.69
CA ASN A 191 6.02 -0.39 15.33
C ASN A 191 6.98 -0.88 16.43
N ASP A 192 6.55 -1.79 17.29
CA ASP A 192 7.36 -2.32 18.39
C ASP A 192 8.52 -3.19 17.89
N ALA A 193 8.35 -3.87 16.76
CA ALA A 193 9.35 -4.76 16.20
C ALA A 193 10.47 -4.03 15.45
N PHE A 194 10.15 -2.96 14.70
CA PHE A 194 11.08 -2.38 13.74
C PHE A 194 11.06 -0.84 13.76
N HIS A 195 12.25 -0.24 13.66
CA HIS A 195 12.41 1.19 13.39
C HIS A 195 13.02 1.37 11.99
N PRO A 196 12.46 2.23 11.14
CA PRO A 196 12.92 2.35 9.77
C PRO A 196 14.30 2.98 9.62
N PHE A 197 14.89 2.77 8.45
CA PHE A 197 16.07 3.48 7.99
C PHE A 197 15.70 4.88 7.47
N GLN A 198 16.69 5.61 6.97
CA GLN A 198 16.54 7.01 6.57
C GLN A 198 15.44 7.21 5.52
N ASP A 199 15.40 6.32 4.53
CA ASP A 199 14.64 6.50 3.30
C ASP A 199 13.29 5.77 3.40
N LEU A 200 12.21 6.54 3.29
CA LEU A 200 10.83 6.07 3.37
C LEU A 200 10.11 6.33 2.05
N CYS A 201 9.08 5.55 1.73
CA CYS A 201 8.19 5.82 0.59
C CYS A 201 6.72 5.67 0.97
N ILE A 202 5.85 6.45 0.32
CA ILE A 202 4.39 6.29 0.41
C ILE A 202 3.84 6.00 -0.97
N ASP A 203 3.04 4.93 -1.08
CA ASP A 203 2.34 4.57 -2.31
C ASP A 203 1.00 3.87 -2.05
N GLU A 204 0.20 3.72 -3.10
CA GLU A 204 -1.03 2.94 -3.06
C GLU A 204 -0.83 1.44 -3.37
N SER A 205 -1.33 0.59 -2.47
CA SER A 205 -1.55 -0.83 -2.71
C SER A 205 -3.03 -1.12 -3.01
N LEU A 206 -3.29 -2.12 -3.86
CA LEU A 206 -4.64 -2.58 -4.21
C LEU A 206 -4.74 -4.09 -4.05
N MET A 207 -5.28 -4.51 -2.90
CA MET A 207 -5.49 -5.93 -2.60
C MET A 207 -6.69 -6.45 -3.39
N LEU A 208 -6.47 -7.43 -4.28
CA LEU A 208 -7.52 -8.01 -5.12
C LEU A 208 -8.68 -8.52 -4.28
N TYR A 209 -9.88 -8.00 -4.55
CA TYR A 209 -11.10 -8.45 -3.90
C TYR A 209 -12.29 -8.30 -4.83
N LYS A 210 -12.97 -9.40 -5.13
CA LYS A 210 -14.12 -9.45 -6.05
C LYS A 210 -15.48 -9.59 -5.35
N GLY A 211 -15.49 -9.77 -4.02
CA GLY A 211 -16.73 -9.89 -3.25
C GLY A 211 -17.51 -8.59 -3.11
N ARG A 212 -18.62 -8.66 -2.35
CA ARG A 212 -19.47 -7.51 -2.03
C ARG A 212 -18.86 -6.76 -0.84
N LEU A 213 -18.30 -5.58 -1.10
CA LEU A 213 -17.75 -4.69 -0.08
C LEU A 213 -18.01 -3.24 -0.47
N SER A 214 -18.51 -2.44 0.47
CA SER A 214 -19.01 -1.08 0.20
C SER A 214 -17.94 -0.06 -0.19
N PHE A 215 -16.68 -0.33 0.12
CA PHE A 215 -15.52 0.53 -0.19
C PHE A 215 -14.53 -0.10 -1.18
N ARG A 216 -14.94 -1.15 -1.90
CA ARG A 216 -14.16 -1.72 -3.00
C ARG A 216 -13.92 -0.66 -4.07
N GLN A 217 -12.67 -0.51 -4.49
CA GLN A 217 -12.24 0.43 -5.51
C GLN A 217 -12.06 -0.25 -6.87
N TYR A 218 -12.24 0.53 -7.94
CA TYR A 218 -11.90 0.16 -9.30
C TYR A 218 -10.78 1.09 -9.81
N ILE A 219 -9.59 0.54 -10.06
CA ILE A 219 -8.43 1.29 -10.56
C ILE A 219 -8.00 0.67 -11.90
N PRO A 220 -8.40 1.27 -13.05
CA PRO A 220 -8.17 0.68 -14.38
C PRO A 220 -6.70 0.39 -14.70
N SER A 221 -5.80 1.24 -14.19
CA SER A 221 -4.37 1.19 -14.45
C SER A 221 -3.64 0.06 -13.72
N LYS A 222 -4.24 -0.51 -12.66
CA LYS A 222 -3.63 -1.60 -11.88
C LYS A 222 -4.01 -2.96 -12.50
N ARG A 223 -3.08 -3.93 -12.44
CA ARG A 223 -3.29 -5.31 -12.94
C ARG A 223 -4.56 -5.93 -12.34
N ASN A 224 -4.69 -5.84 -11.02
CA ASN A 224 -5.91 -6.18 -10.30
C ASN A 224 -6.82 -4.97 -10.28
N ARG A 225 -7.72 -4.83 -11.26
CA ARG A 225 -8.52 -3.60 -11.39
C ARG A 225 -9.51 -3.38 -10.25
N PHE A 226 -9.94 -4.43 -9.55
CA PHE A 226 -10.91 -4.34 -8.45
C PHE A 226 -10.27 -4.80 -7.14
N GLY A 227 -10.41 -4.01 -6.08
CA GLY A 227 -9.81 -4.39 -4.79
C GLY A 227 -10.05 -3.43 -3.64
N ILE A 228 -9.40 -3.72 -2.53
CA ILE A 228 -9.33 -2.86 -1.35
C ILE A 228 -8.07 -2.00 -1.51
N LYS A 229 -8.27 -0.68 -1.65
CA LYS A 229 -7.18 0.28 -1.77
C LYS A 229 -6.62 0.59 -0.38
N SER A 230 -5.30 0.69 -0.25
CA SER A 230 -4.63 1.10 0.97
C SER A 230 -3.46 2.02 0.66
N PHE A 231 -3.22 2.99 1.53
CA PHE A 231 -2.05 3.86 1.51
C PHE A 231 -1.02 3.25 2.45
N MET A 232 0.18 2.98 1.95
CA MET A 232 1.23 2.25 2.66
C MET A 232 2.43 3.17 2.85
N LEU A 233 2.94 3.28 4.08
CA LEU A 233 4.26 3.84 4.35
C LEU A 233 5.24 2.68 4.51
N CYS A 234 6.32 2.68 3.75
CA CYS A 234 7.31 1.60 3.75
C CYS A 234 8.73 2.14 3.93
N ASP A 235 9.59 1.32 4.53
CA ASP A 235 11.04 1.51 4.55
C ASP A 235 11.63 1.11 3.20
N CYS A 236 12.35 2.02 2.53
CA CYS A 236 12.91 1.75 1.20
C CYS A 236 14.01 0.68 1.20
N LYS A 237 14.72 0.52 2.31
CA LYS A 237 15.88 -0.39 2.40
C LYS A 237 15.44 -1.85 2.57
N THR A 238 14.43 -2.09 3.39
CA THR A 238 13.98 -3.44 3.75
C THR A 238 12.65 -3.83 3.14
N GLY A 239 11.87 -2.86 2.65
CA GLY A 239 10.48 -3.07 2.23
C GLY A 239 9.52 -3.23 3.40
N CYS A 240 9.97 -3.06 4.65
CA CYS A 240 9.11 -3.21 5.83
C CYS A 240 8.04 -2.12 5.85
N VAL A 241 6.78 -2.55 5.94
CA VAL A 241 5.63 -1.66 6.14
C VAL A 241 5.74 -1.03 7.53
N GLN A 242 5.63 0.29 7.60
CA GLN A 242 5.64 1.08 8.83
C GLN A 242 4.24 1.45 9.27
N ASP A 243 3.38 1.80 8.32
CA ASP A 243 1.99 2.13 8.60
C ASP A 243 1.07 1.94 7.38
N VAL A 244 -0.22 1.75 7.63
CA VAL A 244 -1.25 1.49 6.63
C VAL A 244 -2.53 2.26 6.95
N ILE A 245 -3.08 2.94 5.94
CA ILE A 245 -4.42 3.49 5.97
C ILE A 245 -5.26 2.80 4.89
N VAL A 246 -6.28 2.03 5.30
CA VAL A 246 -7.23 1.42 4.37
C VAL A 246 -8.24 2.47 3.91
N TYR A 247 -8.40 2.60 2.60
CA TYR A 247 -9.31 3.58 2.02
C TYR A 247 -10.76 3.08 2.07
N CYS A 248 -11.59 3.78 2.83
CA CYS A 248 -13.00 3.46 3.09
C CYS A 248 -13.97 4.44 2.42
N GLY A 249 -13.50 5.25 1.45
CA GLY A 249 -14.28 6.34 0.88
C GLY A 249 -14.41 7.50 1.86
N ARG A 250 -15.63 8.00 2.07
CA ARG A 250 -15.91 9.12 3.00
C ARG A 250 -15.64 8.75 4.47
N SER A 251 -15.78 7.49 4.84
CA SER A 251 -15.50 6.99 6.19
C SER A 251 -14.01 6.74 6.46
N THR A 252 -13.10 7.24 5.61
CA THR A 252 -11.66 7.09 5.84
C THR A 252 -11.24 8.07 6.93
N THR A 253 -10.88 7.55 8.10
CA THR A 253 -10.34 8.36 9.20
C THR A 253 -8.91 8.79 8.87
N ILE A 254 -8.69 10.09 8.74
CA ILE A 254 -7.36 10.69 8.50
C ILE A 254 -7.13 11.70 9.63
N GLU A 255 -6.15 11.43 10.47
CA GLU A 255 -5.81 12.27 11.62
C GLU A 255 -4.81 13.36 11.20
N SER A 256 -5.27 14.43 10.55
CA SER A 256 -4.43 15.59 10.25
C SER A 256 -5.12 16.91 10.54
N ALA A 257 -4.54 17.69 11.45
CA ALA A 257 -4.97 19.04 11.80
C ALA A 257 -4.48 20.12 10.80
N ALA A 258 -3.61 19.76 9.86
CA ALA A 258 -3.01 20.71 8.92
C ALA A 258 -4.03 21.11 7.84
N ARG A 259 -4.51 22.35 7.94
CA ARG A 259 -5.36 22.99 6.91
C ARG A 259 -4.50 23.38 5.69
N GLY A 260 -5.09 23.35 4.49
CA GLY A 260 -4.48 23.90 3.27
C GLY A 260 -3.62 22.96 2.41
N ILE A 261 -3.40 21.70 2.79
CA ILE A 261 -2.57 20.74 2.02
C ILE A 261 -3.37 19.71 1.19
N GLY A 262 -4.70 19.75 1.28
CA GLY A 262 -5.61 18.81 0.63
C GLY A 262 -5.54 17.38 1.22
N LYS A 263 -6.41 16.50 0.70
CA LYS A 263 -6.56 15.12 1.21
C LYS A 263 -5.28 14.28 1.05
N SER A 264 -4.57 14.42 -0.08
CA SER A 264 -3.34 13.65 -0.32
C SER A 264 -2.21 14.08 0.63
N GLY A 265 -2.07 15.38 0.92
CA GLY A 265 -1.13 15.85 1.95
C GLY A 265 -1.51 15.38 3.35
N ALA A 266 -2.80 15.38 3.69
CA ALA A 266 -3.28 14.90 4.98
C ALA A 266 -2.97 13.40 5.21
N ILE A 267 -3.06 12.58 4.16
CA ILE A 267 -2.64 11.16 4.21
C ILE A 267 -1.15 11.04 4.52
N VAL A 268 -0.31 11.81 3.81
CA VAL A 268 1.15 11.79 4.01
C VAL A 268 1.51 12.15 5.45
N LEU A 269 0.94 13.24 5.98
CA LEU A 269 1.21 13.65 7.36
C LEU A 269 0.70 12.63 8.38
N SER A 270 -0.46 12.02 8.14
CA SER A 270 -1.01 11.02 9.06
C SER A 270 -0.09 9.81 9.17
N LEU A 271 0.41 9.31 8.04
CA LEU A 271 1.38 8.20 7.99
C LEU A 271 2.74 8.59 8.59
N LEU A 272 3.19 9.83 8.36
CA LEU A 272 4.50 10.31 8.83
C LEU A 272 4.52 10.81 10.27
N ARG A 273 3.37 10.91 10.94
CA ARG A 273 3.26 11.46 12.30
C ARG A 273 4.30 10.92 13.29
N PRO A 274 4.63 9.61 13.34
CA PRO A 274 5.63 9.07 14.26
C PRO A 274 7.08 9.42 13.89
N PHE A 275 7.30 9.93 12.68
CA PHE A 275 8.62 10.11 12.06
C PHE A 275 9.00 11.58 11.87
N LEU A 276 8.09 12.52 12.16
CA LEU A 276 8.36 13.96 12.12
C LEU A 276 9.49 14.31 13.11
N GLY A 277 10.38 15.24 12.73
CA GLY A 277 11.51 15.64 13.56
C GLY A 277 12.77 14.79 13.40
N ASN A 278 12.69 13.61 12.77
CA ASN A 278 13.80 12.65 12.79
C ASN A 278 14.77 12.76 11.59
N GLY A 279 14.52 13.65 10.63
CA GLY A 279 15.40 13.83 9.46
C GLY A 279 15.24 12.76 8.38
N HIS A 280 14.17 11.97 8.40
CA HIS A 280 13.87 11.00 7.33
C HIS A 280 13.77 11.67 5.95
N THR A 281 14.03 10.90 4.90
CA THR A 281 13.80 11.30 3.51
C THR A 281 12.60 10.54 2.96
N ILE A 282 11.52 11.25 2.62
CA ILE A 282 10.32 10.67 2.03
C ILE A 282 10.33 10.76 0.50
N TYR A 283 10.05 9.64 -0.14
CA TYR A 283 9.81 9.53 -1.58
C TYR A 283 8.32 9.45 -1.89
N LEU A 284 7.84 10.35 -2.73
CA LEU A 284 6.42 10.53 -3.04
C LEU A 284 6.16 10.48 -4.54
N ASN A 285 5.01 9.91 -4.92
CA ASN A 285 4.50 9.96 -6.29
C ASN A 285 3.72 11.28 -6.57
N ASN A 286 3.28 11.45 -7.81
CA ASN A 286 2.54 12.62 -8.30
C ASN A 286 1.20 12.88 -7.57
N PHE A 287 0.54 11.83 -7.07
CA PHE A 287 -0.71 11.97 -6.33
C PHE A 287 -0.51 12.73 -5.00
N TYR A 288 0.63 12.50 -4.34
CA TYR A 288 0.96 13.11 -3.05
C TYR A 288 1.70 14.44 -3.18
N SER A 289 2.62 14.56 -4.13
CA SER A 289 3.54 15.70 -4.15
C SER A 289 2.85 17.02 -4.48
N SER A 290 3.14 18.04 -3.65
CA SER A 290 2.77 19.43 -3.89
C SER A 290 3.80 20.38 -3.22
N PRO A 291 4.01 21.59 -3.76
CA PRO A 291 4.86 22.60 -3.12
C PRO A 291 4.45 22.91 -1.67
N GLY A 292 3.15 23.07 -1.41
CA GLY A 292 2.64 23.32 -0.06
C GLY A 292 2.97 22.19 0.94
N LEU A 293 2.78 20.93 0.52
CA LEU A 293 3.14 19.77 1.35
C LEU A 293 4.66 19.72 1.61
N PHE A 294 5.49 19.95 0.60
CA PHE A 294 6.95 19.87 0.78
C PHE A 294 7.47 20.95 1.72
N ASN A 295 6.96 22.17 1.64
CA ASN A 295 7.29 23.21 2.63
C ASN A 295 6.91 22.79 4.06
N LEU A 296 5.75 22.17 4.22
CA LEU A 296 5.31 21.68 5.52
C LEU A 296 6.18 20.52 6.04
N LEU A 297 6.57 19.59 5.17
CA LEU A 297 7.50 18.51 5.52
C LEU A 297 8.86 19.07 5.95
N HIS A 298 9.38 20.05 5.22
CA HIS A 298 10.61 20.75 5.58
C HIS A 298 10.54 21.37 6.97
N ASN A 299 9.46 22.10 7.25
CA ASN A 299 9.24 22.71 8.57
C ASN A 299 9.12 21.67 9.70
N ASN A 300 8.76 20.43 9.38
CA ASN A 300 8.71 19.30 10.33
C ASN A 300 9.98 18.43 10.30
N SER A 301 11.09 18.96 9.79
CA SER A 301 12.38 18.26 9.68
C SER A 301 12.31 16.93 8.92
N ILE A 302 11.52 16.92 7.84
CA ILE A 302 11.45 15.82 6.89
C ILE A 302 11.99 16.29 5.54
N ASN A 303 12.96 15.55 5.03
CA ASN A 303 13.45 15.71 3.68
C ASN A 303 12.47 15.04 2.71
N ALA A 304 12.29 15.56 1.50
CA ALA A 304 11.32 15.03 0.56
C ALA A 304 11.80 15.11 -0.89
N CYS A 305 11.38 14.12 -1.67
CA CYS A 305 11.66 14.00 -3.10
C CYS A 305 10.47 13.33 -3.78
N GLY A 306 9.98 13.90 -4.88
CA GLY A 306 8.87 13.26 -5.59
C GLY A 306 8.58 13.84 -6.96
N THR A 307 7.96 13.02 -7.79
CA THR A 307 7.38 13.48 -9.06
C THR A 307 6.16 14.34 -8.75
N VAL A 308 5.92 15.41 -9.52
CA VAL A 308 4.81 16.34 -9.25
C VAL A 308 4.14 16.76 -10.55
N SER A 309 2.84 16.99 -10.54
CA SER A 309 2.12 17.46 -11.72
C SER A 309 2.37 18.95 -11.92
N LYS A 310 2.63 19.35 -13.18
CA LYS A 310 2.75 20.76 -13.55
C LYS A 310 1.51 21.60 -13.23
N ARG A 311 0.36 20.96 -13.02
CA ARG A 311 -0.91 21.62 -12.67
C ARG A 311 -1.08 21.83 -11.17
N ARG A 312 -0.17 21.34 -10.32
CA ARG A 312 -0.25 21.55 -8.87
C ARG A 312 -0.07 23.04 -8.53
N GLN A 313 -0.88 23.50 -7.57
CA GLN A 313 -0.77 24.87 -7.05
C GLN A 313 0.63 25.14 -6.49
N GLY A 314 1.17 26.32 -6.80
CA GLY A 314 2.51 26.75 -6.37
C GLY A 314 3.66 26.25 -7.24
N MET A 315 3.40 25.45 -8.29
CA MET A 315 4.45 25.03 -9.23
C MET A 315 4.91 26.19 -10.13
N PRO A 316 6.21 26.27 -10.48
CA PRO A 316 6.70 27.26 -11.42
C PRO A 316 6.22 26.96 -12.85
N LYS A 317 6.05 28.03 -13.63
CA LYS A 317 5.83 27.93 -15.07
C LYS A 317 7.19 27.89 -15.77
N PHE A 318 7.56 26.70 -16.23
CA PHE A 318 8.73 26.54 -17.10
C PHE A 318 8.34 26.76 -18.56
N GLU A 319 8.60 27.97 -19.06
CA GLU A 319 8.31 28.36 -20.45
C GLU A 319 9.27 27.74 -21.46
N LYS A 320 10.46 27.31 -21.01
CA LYS A 320 11.47 26.71 -21.87
C LYS A 320 10.97 25.39 -22.48
N HIS A 321 10.99 25.33 -23.80
CA HIS A 321 10.89 24.09 -24.56
C HIS A 321 12.23 23.36 -24.50
N LEU A 322 12.22 22.15 -23.92
CA LEU A 322 13.42 21.35 -23.71
C LEU A 322 13.58 20.36 -24.86
N LYS A 323 14.83 20.07 -25.26
CA LYS A 323 15.16 18.88 -26.06
C LYS A 323 15.29 17.67 -25.14
N LYS A 324 15.23 16.46 -25.72
CA LYS A 324 15.38 15.22 -24.95
C LYS A 324 16.73 15.21 -24.22
N GLY A 325 16.73 14.95 -22.92
CA GLY A 325 17.90 14.99 -22.05
C GLY A 325 18.22 16.37 -21.47
N GLU A 326 17.56 17.44 -21.92
CA GLU A 326 17.70 18.77 -21.31
C GLU A 326 16.86 18.89 -20.03
N VAL A 327 17.36 19.73 -19.12
CA VAL A 327 16.75 20.03 -17.82
C VAL A 327 16.63 21.54 -17.65
N CYS A 328 15.54 22.00 -17.06
CA CYS A 328 15.46 23.33 -16.44
C CYS A 328 15.00 23.19 -15.00
N PHE A 329 15.42 24.15 -14.17
CA PHE A 329 15.09 24.14 -12.76
C PHE A 329 14.69 25.55 -12.30
N GLY A 330 13.93 25.59 -11.21
CA GLY A 330 13.61 26.80 -10.46
C GLY A 330 13.76 26.46 -8.99
N SER A 331 14.39 27.35 -8.25
CA SER A 331 14.60 27.21 -6.82
C SER A 331 13.75 28.23 -6.07
N SER A 332 13.40 27.89 -4.84
CA SER A 332 12.82 28.77 -3.83
C SER A 332 13.61 28.56 -2.54
N ASN A 333 13.22 29.23 -1.44
CA ASN A 333 13.97 29.20 -0.17
C ASN A 333 14.38 27.79 0.27
N SER A 334 13.47 26.82 0.19
CA SER A 334 13.67 25.43 0.61
C SER A 334 13.37 24.40 -0.47
N LEU A 335 12.90 24.82 -1.65
CA LEU A 335 12.40 23.93 -2.70
C LEU A 335 13.22 24.04 -3.97
N LEU A 336 13.49 22.89 -4.59
CA LEU A 336 13.96 22.79 -5.96
C LEU A 336 12.88 22.12 -6.81
N ALA A 337 12.37 22.83 -7.81
CA ALA A 337 11.53 22.28 -8.86
C ALA A 337 12.38 22.05 -10.11
N MET A 338 12.24 20.89 -10.72
CA MET A 338 12.94 20.53 -11.95
C MET A 338 11.93 20.06 -13.00
N LYS A 339 12.20 20.39 -14.25
CA LYS A 339 11.54 19.86 -15.43
C LYS A 339 12.60 19.28 -16.36
N TRP A 340 12.40 18.06 -16.82
CA TRP A 340 13.22 17.46 -17.88
C TRP A 340 12.34 16.79 -18.92
N LEU A 341 12.90 16.60 -20.12
CA LEU A 341 12.22 15.89 -21.20
C LEU A 341 12.90 14.54 -21.45
N ASP A 342 12.15 13.45 -21.25
CA ASP A 342 12.51 12.12 -21.74
C ASP A 342 11.58 11.72 -22.92
N LYS A 343 10.71 10.71 -22.77
CA LYS A 343 9.62 10.45 -23.73
C LYS A 343 8.48 11.46 -23.61
N LYS A 344 8.30 12.00 -22.41
CA LYS A 344 7.31 13.03 -22.05
C LYS A 344 7.96 14.00 -21.07
N GLU A 345 7.36 15.18 -20.90
CA GLU A 345 7.78 16.12 -19.86
C GLU A 345 7.57 15.50 -18.49
N VAL A 346 8.60 15.53 -17.64
CA VAL A 346 8.52 15.09 -16.25
C VAL A 346 8.93 16.24 -15.34
N TYR A 347 8.20 16.36 -14.25
CA TYR A 347 8.40 17.39 -13.24
C TYR A 347 8.70 16.71 -11.90
N LYS A 348 9.68 17.24 -11.17
CA LYS A 348 10.10 16.75 -9.86
C LYS A 348 10.24 17.91 -8.89
N LEU A 349 9.91 17.64 -7.64
CA LEU A 349 10.08 18.54 -6.52
C LEU A 349 11.03 17.89 -5.50
N GLN A 350 11.91 18.69 -4.90
CA GLN A 350 12.91 18.20 -3.97
C GLN A 350 13.23 19.25 -2.89
N LEU A 351 13.40 18.82 -1.64
CA LEU A 351 13.89 19.65 -0.53
C LEU A 351 15.41 19.57 -0.35
N CYS A 352 16.04 18.51 -0.86
CA CYS A 352 17.47 18.25 -0.72
C CYS A 352 18.16 18.26 -2.07
N ILE A 353 19.44 18.59 -2.13
CA ILE A 353 20.33 18.08 -3.18
C ILE A 353 21.23 17.06 -2.48
N ARG A 354 20.83 15.79 -2.44
CA ARG A 354 21.87 14.75 -2.55
C ARG A 354 22.47 14.98 -3.93
N GLN A 355 23.78 15.14 -3.98
CA GLN A 355 24.59 15.44 -5.15
C GLN A 355 24.19 14.53 -6.33
N ILE A 356 23.22 14.98 -7.14
CA ILE A 356 22.88 14.44 -8.46
C ILE A 356 22.86 15.65 -9.40
N LEU A 357 24.01 16.31 -9.47
CA LEU A 357 24.42 17.11 -10.61
C LEU A 357 25.71 16.49 -11.18
N GLN A 358 25.73 15.15 -11.28
CA GLN A 358 26.35 14.55 -12.45
C GLN A 358 25.21 14.33 -13.45
N PRO A 359 25.34 14.82 -14.70
CA PRO A 359 24.34 14.52 -15.72
C PRO A 359 24.17 13.01 -15.79
N CYS A 360 22.92 12.57 -15.87
CA CYS A 360 22.53 11.20 -16.17
C CYS A 360 23.43 10.60 -17.26
N LEU A 361 24.44 9.86 -16.85
CA LEU A 361 25.18 8.89 -17.64
C LEU A 361 25.11 7.60 -16.85
N ASP A 362 23.89 7.07 -16.73
CA ASP A 362 23.61 5.65 -16.85
C ASP A 362 22.11 5.42 -16.67
N VAL A 363 21.45 5.13 -17.78
CA VAL A 363 20.01 4.81 -17.88
C VAL A 363 19.70 3.46 -17.19
N GLU A 364 20.73 2.71 -16.76
CA GLU A 364 20.63 1.42 -16.10
C GLU A 364 20.22 1.53 -14.61
N ASP A 365 20.66 2.55 -13.86
CA ASP A 365 20.34 2.66 -12.42
C ASP A 365 18.86 2.99 -12.15
N TYR A 366 18.21 3.73 -13.06
CA TYR A 366 16.77 3.99 -13.00
C TYR A 366 15.95 2.71 -13.21
N ARG A 367 16.45 1.75 -14.01
CA ARG A 367 15.79 0.46 -14.20
C ARG A 367 15.89 -0.40 -12.96
N VAL A 368 17.00 -0.34 -12.22
CA VAL A 368 17.17 -1.06 -10.95
C VAL A 368 16.25 -0.51 -9.85
N LEU A 369 16.13 0.82 -9.74
CA LEU A 369 15.21 1.44 -8.77
C LEU A 369 13.73 1.24 -9.13
N LEU A 370 13.35 1.32 -10.42
CA LEU A 370 11.99 0.97 -10.85
C LEU A 370 11.70 -0.53 -10.75
N SER A 371 12.68 -1.41 -10.98
CA SER A 371 12.48 -2.85 -10.81
C SER A 371 12.41 -3.26 -9.34
N LEU A 372 13.15 -2.61 -8.43
CA LEU A 372 12.95 -2.76 -6.98
C LEU A 372 11.57 -2.22 -6.54
N TYR A 373 11.13 -1.08 -7.09
CA TYR A 373 9.79 -0.53 -6.85
C TYR A 373 8.67 -1.43 -7.35
N VAL A 374 8.87 -2.10 -8.50
CA VAL A 374 7.93 -3.08 -9.04
C VAL A 374 7.99 -4.40 -8.26
N LEU A 375 9.17 -4.90 -7.88
CA LEU A 375 9.31 -6.14 -7.08
C LEU A 375 8.80 -6.01 -5.64
N LEU A 376 8.82 -4.81 -5.05
CA LEU A 376 8.26 -4.56 -3.72
C LEU A 376 6.73 -4.39 -3.73
N ILE A 377 6.11 -4.19 -4.91
CA ILE A 377 4.67 -3.86 -5.06
C ILE A 377 3.90 -4.92 -5.88
N THR A 378 4.56 -5.93 -6.45
CA THR A 378 3.92 -7.12 -7.06
C THR A 378 4.18 -8.37 -6.26
#